data_AF-A0A2D4JZH6-F1
#
_entry.id   AF-A0A2D4JZH6-F1
#
_cell.length_a   1.000
_cell.length_b   1.000
_cell.length_c   1.000
_cell.angle_alpha   90.00
_cell.angle_beta   90.00
_cell.angle_gamma   90.00
#
_symmetry.space_group_name_H-M   'P 1'
#
loop_
_entity.id
_entity.type
_entity.pdbx_description
1 polymer ?
#
loop_
_entity_poly.entity_id
_entity_poly.type
_entity_poly.pdbx_seq_one_letter_code
_entity_poly.pdbx_strand_id
1 'polypeptide(L)'
;ARQIHEVASLPFFEVFVDAPLYVCEQRDAKGLYKKARAGEIKGFTGIDSEYEKPEAPELVLKTDSCDVNECVQQVVELLQERDIVPVDASYEVKELYVPENKLKLAKTDAETLPTLEINKVDMQ
;
A
#
# COMPACT_ATOMS: atom_id res chain seq x y z
N ALA A 1 17.66 -11.18 -2.77
CA ALA A 1 17.29 -10.10 -3.73
C ALA A 1 17.43 -8.71 -3.11
N ARG A 2 16.78 -8.45 -1.96
CA ARG A 2 16.85 -7.18 -1.21
C ARG A 2 18.28 -6.65 -1.03
N GLN A 3 19.17 -7.46 -0.46
CA GLN A 3 20.58 -7.08 -0.23
C GLN A 3 21.34 -6.69 -1.50
N ILE A 4 21.04 -7.30 -2.65
CA ILE A 4 21.71 -6.98 -3.92
C ILE A 4 21.27 -5.60 -4.42
N HIS A 5 19.98 -5.28 -4.30
CA HIS A 5 19.43 -3.98 -4.69
C HIS A 5 19.93 -2.88 -3.75
N GLU A 6 20.03 -3.17 -2.46
CA GLU A 6 20.61 -2.25 -1.47
C GLU A 6 22.07 -1.92 -1.79
N VAL A 7 22.90 -2.91 -2.10
CA VAL A 7 24.29 -2.70 -2.54
C VAL A 7 24.37 -1.87 -3.82
N ALA A 8 23.40 -2.04 -4.73
CA ALA A 8 23.30 -1.26 -5.95
C ALA A 8 22.64 0.13 -5.75
N SER A 9 22.24 0.48 -4.53
CA SER A 9 21.47 1.70 -4.21
C SER A 9 20.19 1.85 -5.04
N LEU A 10 19.52 0.72 -5.30
CA LEU A 10 18.24 0.68 -6.01
C LEU A 10 17.10 0.43 -5.01
N PRO A 11 16.00 1.20 -5.08
CA PRO A 11 14.80 0.92 -4.31
C PRO A 11 14.30 -0.50 -4.57
N PHE A 12 13.93 -1.20 -3.50
CA PHE A 12 13.35 -2.54 -3.55
C PHE A 12 12.13 -2.60 -2.64
N PHE A 13 11.02 -3.10 -3.16
CA PHE A 13 9.77 -3.24 -2.44
C PHE A 13 9.30 -4.69 -2.53
N GLU A 14 9.25 -5.37 -1.39
CA GLU A 14 8.70 -6.69 -1.25
C GLU A 14 7.19 -6.59 -1.01
N VAL A 15 6.42 -6.97 -2.02
CA VAL A 15 4.96 -6.98 -1.97
C VAL A 15 4.50 -8.41 -1.75
N PHE A 16 3.99 -8.71 -0.56
CA PHE A 16 3.44 -10.02 -0.23
C PHE A 16 2.00 -10.12 -0.70
N VAL A 17 1.77 -10.89 -1.76
CA VAL A 17 0.42 -11.23 -2.25
C VAL A 17 -0.13 -12.38 -1.41
N ASP A 18 -0.88 -12.02 -0.37
CA ASP A 18 -1.41 -12.95 0.61
C ASP A 18 -2.82 -13.39 0.22
N ALA A 19 -3.00 -14.69 0.03
CA ALA A 19 -4.28 -15.35 -0.01
C ALA A 19 -4.15 -16.70 0.70
N PRO A 20 -5.15 -17.12 1.49
CA PRO A 20 -5.14 -18.45 2.09
C PRO A 20 -5.01 -19.55 1.03
N LEU A 21 -4.26 -20.61 1.36
CA LEU A 21 -4.00 -21.74 0.44
C LEU A 21 -5.29 -22.31 -0.17
N TYR A 22 -6.35 -22.47 0.62
CA TYR A 22 -7.61 -23.02 0.13
C TYR A 22 -8.27 -22.13 -0.94
N VAL A 23 -8.10 -20.80 -0.87
CA VAL A 23 -8.58 -19.86 -1.89
C VAL A 23 -7.76 -20.01 -3.17
N CYS A 24 -6.44 -20.15 -3.04
CA CYS A 24 -5.55 -20.40 -4.17
C CYS A 24 -5.86 -21.74 -4.86
N GLU A 25 -6.09 -22.80 -4.08
CA GLU A 25 -6.54 -24.11 -4.56
C GLU A 25 -7.91 -24.06 -5.23
N GLN A 26 -8.85 -23.27 -4.68
CA GLN A 26 -10.18 -23.09 -5.28
C GLN A 26 -10.08 -22.38 -6.63
N ARG A 27 -9.22 -21.38 -6.75
CA ARG A 27 -9.02 -20.61 -7.99
C ARG A 27 -8.37 -21.46 -9.08
N ASP A 28 -7.44 -22.34 -8.71
CA ASP A 28 -6.62 -23.23 -9.57
C ASP A 28 -6.52 -22.80 -11.04
N ALA A 29 -6.09 -21.56 -11.28
CA ALA A 29 -6.27 -20.89 -12.57
C ALA A 29 -5.56 -21.61 -13.73
N LYS A 30 -4.60 -22.49 -13.41
CA LYS A 30 -3.79 -23.25 -14.37
C LYS A 30 -3.91 -24.77 -14.20
N GLY A 31 -4.76 -25.25 -13.29
CA GLY A 31 -4.89 -26.69 -13.00
C GLY A 31 -3.67 -27.29 -12.29
N LEU A 32 -2.81 -26.47 -11.69
CA LEU A 32 -1.55 -26.91 -11.08
C LEU A 32 -1.78 -27.54 -9.70
N TYR A 33 -2.71 -26.99 -8.91
CA TYR A 33 -3.05 -27.55 -7.61
C TYR A 33 -3.66 -28.95 -7.76
N LYS A 34 -4.53 -29.15 -8.75
CA LYS A 34 -5.07 -30.48 -9.08
C LYS A 34 -3.97 -31.49 -9.43
N LYS A 35 -2.99 -31.11 -10.26
CA LYS A 35 -1.87 -31.98 -10.66
C LYS A 35 -0.91 -32.28 -9.51
N ALA A 36 -0.64 -31.28 -8.65
CA ALA A 36 0.16 -31.47 -7.45
C ALA A 36 -0.52 -32.45 -6.47
N ARG A 37 -1.83 -32.31 -6.24
CA ARG A 37 -2.61 -33.26 -5.41
C ARG A 37 -2.66 -34.68 -6.01
N ALA A 38 -2.58 -34.82 -7.32
CA ALA A 38 -2.47 -36.10 -8.01
C ALA A 38 -1.06 -36.71 -7.96
N GLY A 39 -0.07 -36.01 -7.40
CA GLY A 39 1.33 -36.47 -7.32
C GLY A 39 2.12 -36.32 -8.62
N GLU A 40 1.58 -35.63 -9.63
CA GLU A 40 2.24 -35.38 -10.91
C GLU A 40 3.33 -34.30 -10.81
N ILE A 41 3.17 -33.37 -9.85
CA ILE A 41 4.12 -32.28 -9.58
C ILE A 41 4.59 -32.42 -8.14
N LYS A 42 5.90 -32.64 -7.95
CA LYS A 42 6.54 -32.73 -6.64
C LYS A 42 7.13 -31.40 -6.22
N GLY A 43 7.18 -31.13 -4.92
CA GLY A 43 7.78 -29.91 -4.38
C GLY A 43 6.94 -28.67 -4.66
N PHE A 44 5.62 -28.83 -4.78
CA PHE A 44 4.73 -27.73 -5.02
C PHE A 44 4.51 -26.93 -3.73
N THR A 45 4.95 -25.68 -3.73
CA THR A 45 4.85 -24.77 -2.58
C THR A 45 3.40 -24.58 -2.14
N GLY A 46 3.13 -24.76 -0.84
CA GLY A 46 1.80 -24.80 -0.25
C GLY A 46 1.16 -26.20 -0.16
N ILE A 47 1.67 -27.20 -0.90
CA ILE A 47 1.22 -28.60 -0.79
C ILE A 47 2.32 -29.48 -0.19
N ASP A 48 3.41 -29.69 -0.94
CA ASP A 48 4.52 -30.59 -0.55
C ASP A 48 5.71 -29.83 0.02
N SER A 49 5.70 -28.50 -0.08
CA SER A 49 6.78 -27.63 0.41
C SER A 49 6.17 -26.41 1.08
N GLU A 50 6.81 -25.88 2.12
CA GLU A 50 6.29 -24.75 2.87
C GLU A 50 6.48 -23.44 2.10
N TYR A 51 5.56 -22.49 2.31
CA TYR A 51 5.73 -21.12 1.88
C TYR A 51 6.21 -20.30 3.07
N GLU A 52 7.42 -19.76 2.98
CA GLU A 52 7.98 -18.86 3.98
C GLU A 52 7.39 -17.47 3.78
N LYS A 53 6.51 -17.04 4.69
CA LYS A 53 5.91 -15.71 4.63
C LYS A 53 6.98 -14.65 4.90
N PRO A 54 7.01 -13.53 4.14
CA PRO A 54 7.92 -12.43 4.43
C PRO A 54 7.71 -11.88 5.85
N GLU A 55 8.80 -11.69 6.60
CA GLU A 55 8.75 -11.16 7.97
C GLU A 55 8.50 -9.64 7.98
N ALA A 56 9.08 -8.92 7.02
CA ALA A 56 9.01 -7.46 6.93
C ALA A 56 8.77 -6.99 5.47
N PRO A 57 7.63 -7.36 4.86
CA PRO A 57 7.27 -6.85 3.54
C PRO A 57 6.93 -5.36 3.61
N GLU A 58 7.24 -4.61 2.55
CA GLU A 58 6.82 -3.22 2.43
C GLU A 58 5.30 -3.07 2.25
N LEU A 59 4.65 -4.10 1.68
CA LEU A 59 3.20 -4.12 1.51
C LEU A 59 2.66 -5.55 1.53
N VAL A 60 1.48 -5.74 2.14
CA VAL A 60 0.76 -7.01 2.14
C VAL A 60 -0.58 -6.82 1.45
N LEU A 61 -0.80 -7.51 0.34
CA LEU A 61 -2.04 -7.47 -0.44
C LEU A 61 -2.91 -8.68 -0.07
N LYS A 62 -4.02 -8.45 0.62
CA LYS A 62 -5.00 -9.49 1.02
C LYS A 62 -5.96 -9.79 -0.12
N THR A 63 -5.52 -10.57 -1.10
CA THR A 63 -6.28 -10.76 -2.36
C THR A 63 -7.52 -11.65 -2.26
N ASP A 64 -7.81 -12.21 -1.09
CA ASP A 64 -9.10 -12.83 -0.77
C ASP A 64 -10.15 -11.80 -0.29
N SER A 65 -9.70 -10.61 0.10
CA SER A 65 -10.52 -9.54 0.67
C SER A 65 -10.45 -8.21 -0.11
N CYS A 66 -9.43 -8.01 -0.96
CA CYS A 66 -9.33 -6.88 -1.90
C CYS A 66 -9.64 -7.30 -3.33
N ASP A 67 -10.27 -6.39 -4.09
CA ASP A 67 -10.36 -6.49 -5.53
C ASP A 67 -9.07 -6.01 -6.22
N VAL A 68 -8.96 -6.24 -7.53
CA VAL A 68 -7.74 -5.88 -8.28
C VAL A 68 -7.44 -4.38 -8.21
N ASN A 69 -8.46 -3.52 -8.24
CA ASN A 69 -8.25 -2.07 -8.22
C ASN A 69 -7.74 -1.60 -6.87
N GLU A 70 -8.30 -2.12 -5.78
CA GLU A 70 -7.87 -1.84 -4.41
C GLU A 70 -6.43 -2.32 -4.18
N CYS A 71 -6.07 -3.50 -4.68
CA CYS A 71 -4.71 -3.99 -4.51
C CYS A 71 -3.71 -3.17 -5.38
N VAL A 72 -4.11 -2.69 -6.57
CA VAL A 72 -3.30 -1.78 -7.40
C VAL A 72 -3.14 -0.41 -6.73
N GLN A 73 -4.22 0.13 -6.18
CA GLN A 73 -4.22 1.41 -5.48
C GLN A 73 -3.21 1.41 -4.32
N GLN A 74 -3.20 0.36 -3.49
CA GLN A 74 -2.24 0.22 -2.39
C GLN A 74 -0.77 0.21 -2.88
N VAL A 75 -0.49 -0.43 -4.02
CA VAL A 75 0.86 -0.43 -4.60
C VAL A 75 1.22 0.97 -5.12
N VAL A 76 0.29 1.66 -5.78
CA VAL A 76 0.53 3.01 -6.29
C VAL A 76 0.76 4.00 -5.14
N GLU A 77 -0.04 3.93 -4.08
CA GLU A 77 0.12 4.74 -2.88
C GLU A 77 1.50 4.51 -2.24
N LEU A 78 1.94 3.25 -2.09
CA LEU A 78 3.30 2.93 -1.64
C LEU A 78 4.36 3.59 -2.53
N LEU A 79 4.20 3.56 -3.84
CA LEU A 79 5.16 4.16 -4.77
C LEU A 79 5.15 5.69 -4.73
N GLN A 80 4.00 6.31 -4.43
CA GLN A 80 3.87 7.75 -4.23
C GLN A 80 4.54 8.20 -2.93
N GLU A 81 4.32 7.48 -1.83
CA GLU A 81 4.97 7.73 -0.53
C GLU A 81 6.51 7.62 -0.58
N ARG A 82 7.02 6.87 -1.56
CA ARG A 82 8.46 6.60 -1.74
C ARG A 82 9.07 7.40 -2.89
N ASP A 83 8.36 8.41 -3.37
CA ASP A 83 8.79 9.33 -4.43
C ASP A 83 9.15 8.64 -5.76
N ILE A 84 8.60 7.45 -6.02
CA ILE A 84 8.79 6.71 -7.27
C ILE A 84 7.74 7.12 -8.32
N VAL A 85 6.50 7.29 -7.88
CA VAL A 85 5.38 7.74 -8.72
C VAL A 85 4.98 9.14 -8.28
N PRO A 86 4.91 10.13 -9.19
CA PRO A 86 4.45 11.46 -8.83
C PRO A 86 2.96 11.45 -8.45
N VAL A 87 2.60 12.34 -7.52
CA VAL A 87 1.19 12.67 -7.25
C VAL A 87 0.81 13.79 -8.20
N ASP A 88 0.00 13.47 -9.21
CA ASP A 88 -0.49 14.44 -10.17
C ASP A 88 -1.47 15.43 -9.52
N ALA A 89 -1.61 16.61 -10.13
CA ALA A 89 -2.59 17.59 -9.69
C ALA A 89 -4.01 17.00 -9.77
N SER A 90 -4.70 16.98 -8.63
CA SER A 90 -6.05 16.46 -8.49
C SER A 90 -7.06 17.60 -8.30
N TYR A 91 -8.28 17.38 -8.81
CA TYR A 91 -9.45 18.22 -8.53
C TYR A 91 -10.25 17.74 -7.31
N GLU A 92 -9.75 16.75 -6.59
CA GLU A 92 -10.34 16.33 -5.32
C GLU A 92 -10.33 17.50 -4.32
N VAL A 93 -11.42 17.59 -3.56
CA VAL A 93 -11.64 18.69 -2.62
C VAL A 93 -10.59 18.61 -1.51
N LYS A 94 -9.66 19.56 -1.51
CA LYS A 94 -8.68 19.73 -0.44
C LYS A 94 -9.15 20.84 0.49
N GLU A 95 -9.83 20.46 1.58
CA GLU A 95 -10.21 21.42 2.62
C GLU A 95 -8.96 22.02 3.28
N LEU A 96 -8.95 23.35 3.39
CA LEU A 96 -7.87 24.09 4.06
C LEU A 96 -8.19 24.40 5.53
N TYR A 97 -9.37 24.00 6.02
CA TYR A 97 -9.74 24.13 7.42
C TYR A 97 -8.91 23.19 8.29
N VAL A 98 -8.54 23.68 9.47
CA VAL A 98 -7.92 22.84 10.49
C VAL A 98 -8.97 21.85 11.00
N PRO A 99 -8.67 20.54 11.07
CA PRO A 99 -9.55 19.55 11.67
C PRO A 99 -10.03 19.97 13.06
N GLU A 100 -11.31 19.76 13.38
CA GLU A 100 -11.94 20.28 14.61
C GLU A 100 -11.21 19.85 15.89
N ASN A 101 -10.67 18.63 15.89
CA ASN A 101 -9.89 18.07 17.00
C ASN A 101 -8.56 18.81 17.25
N LYS A 102 -8.05 19.56 16.26
CA LYS A 102 -6.82 20.37 16.36
C LYS A 102 -7.08 21.87 16.46
N LEU A 103 -8.33 22.32 16.37
CA LEU A 103 -8.69 23.73 16.29
C LEU A 103 -8.22 24.55 17.50
N LYS A 104 -8.39 24.02 18.71
CA LYS A 104 -7.96 24.71 19.95
C LYS A 104 -6.44 24.94 19.95
N LEU A 105 -5.67 23.92 19.57
CA LEU A 105 -4.22 23.98 19.51
C LEU A 105 -3.76 24.98 18.44
N ALA A 106 -4.37 24.93 17.24
CA ALA A 106 -4.04 25.84 16.16
C ALA A 106 -4.34 27.31 16.50
N LYS A 107 -5.41 27.59 17.27
CA LYS A 107 -5.71 28.95 17.75
C LYS A 107 -4.64 29.46 18.72
N THR A 108 -4.24 28.63 19.68
CA THR A 108 -3.17 28.99 20.62
C THR A 108 -1.84 29.20 19.91
N ASP A 109 -1.53 28.38 18.89
CA ASP A 109 -0.33 28.55 18.07
C ASP A 109 -0.38 29.86 17.26
N ALA A 110 -1.53 30.17 16.65
CA ALA A 110 -1.74 31.39 15.87
C ALA A 110 -1.54 32.67 16.70
N GLU A 111 -1.87 32.65 18.00
CA GLU A 111 -1.65 33.78 18.92
C GLU A 111 -0.16 34.12 19.10
N THR A 112 0.75 33.18 18.79
CA THR A 112 2.20 33.41 18.91
C THR A 112 2.85 33.99 17.66
N LEU A 113 2.11 34.03 16.55
CA LEU A 113 2.61 34.45 15.24
C LEU A 113 2.34 35.93 14.97
N PRO A 114 3.15 36.59 14.11
CA PRO A 114 2.85 37.93 13.63
C PRO A 114 1.50 37.96 12.88
N THR A 115 0.74 39.04 13.07
CA THR A 115 -0.57 39.21 12.44
C THR A 115 -0.48 40.04 11.15
N LEU A 116 -1.31 39.68 10.17
CA LEU A 116 -1.55 40.47 8.95
C LEU A 116 -3.05 40.75 8.85
N GLU A 117 -3.40 42.02 8.78
CA GLU A 117 -4.79 42.45 8.60
C GLU A 117 -5.24 42.17 7.17
N ILE A 118 -6.36 41.45 7.01
CA ILE A 118 -6.98 41.15 5.72
C ILE A 118 -8.31 41.88 5.59
N ASN A 119 -8.69 42.21 4.36
CA ASN A 119 -9.95 42.91 4.08
C ASN A 119 -11.11 41.91 3.83
N LYS A 120 -12.33 42.43 3.61
CA LYS A 120 -13.52 41.60 3.41
C LYS A 120 -13.49 40.78 2.11
N VAL A 121 -12.84 41.26 1.06
CA VAL A 121 -12.66 40.54 -0.23
C VAL A 121 -11.69 39.38 -0.05
N ASP A 122 -10.65 39.54 0.78
CA ASP A 122 -9.68 38.49 1.06
C ASP A 122 -10.27 37.31 1.86
N MET A 123 -11.37 37.57 2.59
CA MET A 123 -12.07 36.58 3.42
C MET A 123 -13.19 35.83 2.67
N GLN A 124 -13.49 36.21 1.42
CA GLN A 124 -14.50 35.58 0.55
C GLN A 124 -13.90 34.48 -0.29
#